data_AF-A0A3Q2QHV4-F1
#
_entry.id   AF-A0A3Q2QHV4-F1
#
_cell.length_a   1.000
_cell.length_b   1.000
_cell.length_c   1.000
_cell.angle_alpha   90.00
_cell.angle_beta   90.00
_cell.angle_gamma   90.00
#
_symmetry.space_group_name_H-M   'P 1'
#
loop_
_entity.id
_entity.type
_entity.pdbx_description
1 polymer ?
#
loop_
_entity_poly.entity_id
_entity_poly.type
_entity_poly.pdbx_seq_one_letter_code
_entity_poly.pdbx_strand_id
1 'polypeptide(L)'
;MKILPFCLLVCLLPVCLSKNKITTPAPTPPPSIKPRYDHFVWQHIRPIQDNFEGCDEEMKNPIFPRNPCKKKNTFIFATTKKVTSICKDDGIYDEKSGFTRSKEVFQIAVCSEGKERCKYTEKQHNQRLIFVSCDGGFPVVINFKHLFFVHLDNPNYISHKSLK
;
A
#
# COMPACT_ATOMS: atom_id res chain seq x y z
N MET A 1 -49.78 44.85 33.75
CA MET A 1 -49.01 45.22 32.54
C MET A 1 -47.73 44.40 32.55
N LYS A 2 -47.54 43.52 31.56
CA LYS A 2 -46.38 42.62 31.44
C LYS A 2 -45.31 43.32 30.60
N ILE A 3 -44.11 43.51 31.14
CA ILE A 3 -42.95 43.99 30.39
C ILE A 3 -41.92 42.85 30.43
N LEU A 4 -41.73 42.19 29.30
CA LEU A 4 -40.66 41.22 29.09
C LEU A 4 -39.35 41.99 28.84
N PRO A 5 -38.23 41.70 29.53
CA PRO A 5 -36.95 42.18 29.09
C PRO A 5 -36.45 41.27 27.95
N PHE A 6 -36.22 41.93 26.82
CA PHE A 6 -35.66 41.40 25.60
C PHE A 6 -34.19 41.04 25.83
N CYS A 7 -33.81 39.84 25.41
CA CYS A 7 -32.58 39.53 24.66
C CYS A 7 -31.26 40.17 25.14
N LEU A 8 -30.38 39.35 25.74
CA LEU A 8 -28.91 39.46 25.60
C LEU A 8 -28.27 38.12 26.02
N LEU A 9 -28.66 37.02 25.36
CA LEU A 9 -27.88 35.79 25.38
C LEU A 9 -27.01 35.79 24.12
N VAL A 10 -25.84 36.43 24.22
CA VAL A 10 -24.80 36.32 23.20
C VAL A 10 -24.28 34.89 23.27
N CYS A 11 -24.85 34.02 22.43
CA CYS A 11 -24.34 32.69 22.18
C CYS A 11 -22.95 32.81 21.54
N LEU A 12 -21.91 32.79 22.36
CA LEU A 12 -20.54 32.47 21.93
C LEU A 12 -20.50 31.00 21.50
N LEU A 13 -21.02 30.71 20.31
CA LEU A 13 -20.80 29.43 19.67
C LEU A 13 -19.32 29.39 19.26
N PRO A 14 -18.54 28.39 19.71
CA PRO A 14 -17.23 28.16 19.12
C PRO A 14 -17.46 27.89 17.63
N VAL A 15 -16.87 28.73 16.79
CA VAL A 15 -16.77 28.48 15.35
C VAL A 15 -16.06 27.14 15.23
N CYS A 16 -16.83 26.07 15.01
CA CYS A 16 -16.30 24.79 14.61
C CYS A 16 -15.58 25.03 13.29
N LEU A 17 -14.26 25.20 13.36
CA LEU A 17 -13.40 25.25 12.20
C LEU A 17 -13.51 23.87 11.54
N SER A 18 -14.48 23.73 10.63
CA SER A 18 -14.59 22.58 9.75
C SER A 18 -13.28 22.56 8.97
N LYS A 19 -12.37 21.66 9.35
CA LYS A 19 -11.24 21.29 8.50
C LYS A 19 -11.88 20.69 7.26
N ASN A 20 -12.13 21.52 6.24
CA ASN A 20 -12.42 21.03 4.91
C ASN A 20 -11.31 20.03 4.60
N LYS A 21 -11.66 18.74 4.53
CA LYS A 21 -10.77 17.73 3.97
C LYS A 21 -10.56 18.15 2.53
N ILE A 22 -9.51 18.94 2.30
CA ILE A 22 -8.98 19.16 0.97
C ILE A 22 -8.51 17.77 0.54
N THR A 23 -9.36 17.09 -0.22
CA THR A 23 -9.01 15.87 -0.94
C THR A 23 -7.95 16.29 -1.94
N THR A 24 -6.70 16.28 -1.51
CA THR A 24 -5.55 16.45 -2.40
C THR A 24 -5.68 15.38 -3.48
N PRO A 25 -5.79 15.75 -4.77
CA PRO A 25 -5.83 14.79 -5.84
C PRO A 25 -4.65 13.82 -5.70
N ALA A 26 -4.88 12.54 -6.01
CA ALA A 26 -3.78 11.59 -6.05
C ALA A 26 -2.71 12.14 -7.02
N PRO A 27 -1.41 12.10 -6.64
CA PRO A 27 -0.34 12.56 -7.52
C PRO A 27 -0.47 11.86 -8.87
N THR A 28 -0.46 12.61 -9.97
CA THR A 28 -0.57 12.01 -11.31
C THR A 28 0.83 11.71 -11.83
N PRO A 29 1.15 10.46 -12.22
CA PRO A 29 2.46 10.12 -12.75
C PRO A 29 2.66 10.75 -14.14
N PRO A 30 3.90 11.13 -14.49
CA PRO A 30 4.25 11.52 -15.86
C PRO A 30 3.89 10.42 -16.88
N PRO A 31 3.60 10.76 -18.16
CA PRO A 31 3.21 9.78 -19.17
C PRO A 31 4.16 8.60 -19.34
N SER A 32 5.47 8.81 -19.17
CA SER A 32 6.51 7.77 -19.26
C SER A 32 6.53 6.78 -18.07
N ILE A 33 5.93 7.15 -16.94
CA ILE A 33 5.88 6.34 -15.71
C ILE A 33 4.50 5.69 -15.55
N LYS A 34 3.45 6.37 -16.01
CA LYS A 34 2.05 5.96 -15.84
C LYS A 34 1.79 4.48 -16.15
N PRO A 35 2.24 3.89 -17.27
CA PRO A 35 1.98 2.47 -17.55
C PRO A 35 2.55 1.52 -16.49
N ARG A 36 3.75 1.79 -15.99
CA ARG A 36 4.42 0.96 -14.97
C ARG A 36 3.79 1.14 -13.60
N TYR A 37 3.43 2.37 -13.26
CA TYR A 37 2.72 2.67 -12.02
C TYR A 37 1.31 2.07 -11.99
N ASP A 38 0.52 2.23 -13.06
CA ASP A 38 -0.83 1.65 -13.14
C ASP A 38 -0.77 0.12 -13.02
N HIS A 39 0.20 -0.50 -13.71
CA HIS A 39 0.46 -1.93 -13.60
C HIS A 39 0.84 -2.35 -12.17
N PHE A 40 1.68 -1.57 -11.48
CA PHE A 40 1.99 -1.80 -10.07
C PHE A 40 0.73 -1.72 -9.19
N VAL A 41 -0.09 -0.68 -9.36
CA VAL A 41 -1.33 -0.48 -8.59
C VAL A 41 -2.27 -1.66 -8.78
N TRP A 42 -2.54 -2.07 -10.02
CA TRP A 42 -3.45 -3.18 -10.31
C TRP A 42 -2.96 -4.52 -9.78
N GLN A 43 -1.65 -4.77 -9.82
CA GLN A 43 -1.09 -6.03 -9.35
C GLN A 43 -0.95 -6.09 -7.83
N HIS A 44 -0.72 -4.96 -7.16
CA HIS A 44 -0.24 -4.98 -5.79
C HIS A 44 -1.12 -4.26 -4.78
N ILE A 45 -2.02 -3.37 -5.17
CA ILE A 45 -2.79 -2.59 -4.20
C ILE A 45 -4.23 -3.10 -4.18
N ARG A 46 -4.73 -3.34 -2.96
CA ARG A 46 -6.13 -3.65 -2.68
C ARG A 46 -6.62 -2.69 -1.58
N PRO A 47 -7.82 -2.12 -1.67
CA PRO A 47 -8.39 -1.33 -0.58
C PRO A 47 -8.51 -2.14 0.73
N ILE A 48 -8.47 -1.48 1.89
CA ILE A 48 -8.57 -2.13 3.21
C ILE A 48 -9.97 -2.74 3.44
N GLN A 49 -11.00 -2.19 2.78
CA GLN A 49 -12.39 -2.64 2.85
C GLN A 49 -12.80 -3.49 1.63
N ASP A 50 -11.82 -4.12 0.98
CA ASP A 50 -12.04 -4.91 -0.23
C ASP A 50 -12.50 -6.33 0.12
N ASN A 51 -13.33 -6.92 -0.75
CA ASN A 51 -13.72 -8.33 -0.66
C ASN A 51 -12.62 -9.19 -1.26
N PHE A 52 -11.45 -9.23 -0.60
CA PHE A 52 -10.36 -10.09 -1.04
C PHE A 52 -10.78 -11.56 -0.93
N GLU A 53 -11.05 -12.21 -2.07
CA GLU A 53 -11.57 -13.59 -2.15
C GLU A 53 -10.47 -14.65 -2.01
N GLY A 54 -9.23 -14.21 -1.85
CA GLY A 54 -8.06 -15.08 -1.71
C GLY A 54 -7.22 -15.16 -2.99
N CYS A 55 -6.00 -15.65 -2.83
CA CYS A 55 -5.01 -15.69 -3.92
C CYS A 55 -5.48 -16.45 -5.17
N ASP A 56 -6.25 -17.52 -5.02
CA ASP A 56 -6.74 -18.32 -6.16
C ASP A 56 -7.70 -17.55 -7.06
N GLU A 57 -8.58 -16.73 -6.47
CA GLU A 57 -9.54 -15.91 -7.21
C GLU A 57 -8.87 -14.64 -7.74
N GLU A 58 -8.11 -13.95 -6.89
CA GLU A 58 -7.45 -12.70 -7.26
C GLU A 58 -6.43 -12.86 -8.39
N MET A 59 -5.69 -13.98 -8.38
CA MET A 59 -4.69 -14.27 -9.41
C MET A 59 -5.31 -14.73 -10.75
N LYS A 60 -6.63 -14.91 -10.84
CA LYS A 60 -7.33 -15.10 -12.13
C LYS A 60 -7.47 -13.79 -12.91
N ASN A 61 -7.26 -12.64 -12.28
CA ASN A 61 -7.39 -11.35 -12.95
C ASN A 61 -6.52 -11.31 -14.24
N PRO A 62 -7.07 -10.86 -15.40
CA PRO A 62 -6.34 -10.79 -16.67
C PRO A 62 -5.05 -9.95 -16.67
N ILE A 63 -4.84 -9.11 -15.66
CA ILE A 63 -3.57 -8.37 -15.47
C ILE A 63 -2.37 -9.29 -15.21
N PHE A 64 -2.62 -10.53 -14.78
CA PHE A 64 -1.58 -11.50 -14.51
C PHE A 64 -1.35 -12.42 -15.71
N PRO A 65 -0.08 -12.69 -16.09
CA PRO A 65 0.20 -13.67 -17.12
C PRO A 65 -0.28 -15.05 -16.69
N ARG A 66 -0.92 -15.78 -17.61
CA ARG A 66 -1.41 -17.14 -17.40
C ARG A 66 -0.49 -18.21 -18.01
N ASN A 67 0.34 -17.84 -18.98
CA ASN A 67 1.25 -18.73 -19.71
C ASN A 67 2.63 -18.08 -19.93
N PRO A 68 3.63 -18.35 -19.07
CA PRO A 68 3.51 -19.05 -17.80
C PRO A 68 2.71 -18.25 -16.76
N CYS A 69 2.16 -18.94 -15.77
CA CYS A 69 1.48 -18.31 -14.64
C CYS A 69 2.45 -17.40 -13.87
N LYS A 70 1.94 -16.30 -13.30
CA LYS A 70 2.76 -15.46 -12.42
C LYS A 70 3.08 -16.19 -11.13
N LYS A 71 4.34 -16.62 -10.99
CA LYS A 71 4.81 -17.44 -9.86
C LYS A 71 4.57 -16.84 -8.46
N LYS A 72 4.68 -15.51 -8.31
CA LYS A 72 4.49 -14.83 -7.01
C LYS A 72 3.83 -13.48 -7.20
N ASN A 73 2.95 -13.13 -6.28
CA ASN A 73 2.39 -11.80 -6.15
C ASN A 73 2.22 -11.42 -4.68
N THR A 74 2.14 -10.13 -4.40
CA THR A 74 1.81 -9.63 -3.07
C THR A 74 0.77 -8.55 -3.23
N PHE A 75 -0.34 -8.71 -2.51
CA PHE A 75 -1.35 -7.69 -2.35
C PHE A 75 -1.07 -6.93 -1.06
N ILE A 76 -1.16 -5.61 -1.13
CA ILE A 76 -0.96 -4.65 -0.06
C ILE A 76 -2.33 -4.03 0.22
N PHE A 77 -2.84 -4.25 1.42
CA PHE A 77 -4.14 -3.73 1.83
C PHE A 77 -3.97 -2.30 2.34
N ALA A 78 -4.08 -1.33 1.43
CA ALA A 78 -3.87 0.08 1.71
C ALA A 78 -4.47 0.98 0.61
N THR A 79 -4.55 2.27 0.88
CA THR A 79 -4.87 3.24 -0.18
C THR A 79 -3.67 3.41 -1.11
N THR A 80 -3.94 3.66 -2.39
CA THR A 80 -2.90 3.95 -3.38
C THR A 80 -2.02 5.14 -2.96
N LYS A 81 -2.63 6.17 -2.36
CA LYS A 81 -1.91 7.32 -1.80
C LYS A 81 -0.88 6.90 -0.74
N LYS A 82 -1.26 5.99 0.16
CA LYS A 82 -0.39 5.52 1.25
C LYS A 82 0.80 4.70 0.74
N VAL A 83 0.60 3.86 -0.27
CA VAL A 83 1.71 3.12 -0.88
C VAL A 83 2.62 4.05 -1.69
N THR A 84 2.03 5.03 -2.39
CA THR A 84 2.79 6.01 -3.18
C THR A 84 3.66 6.92 -2.32
N SER A 85 3.23 7.26 -1.10
CA SER A 85 4.02 8.12 -0.22
C SER A 85 5.35 7.50 0.23
N ILE A 86 5.50 6.17 0.14
CA ILE A 86 6.79 5.48 0.37
C ILE A 86 7.86 6.01 -0.58
N CYS A 87 7.51 6.32 -1.82
CA CYS A 87 8.44 6.86 -2.82
C CYS A 87 8.71 8.36 -2.67
N LYS A 88 8.25 8.96 -1.57
CA LYS A 88 8.43 10.37 -1.24
C LYS A 88 8.99 10.46 0.18
N ASP A 89 8.15 10.87 1.13
CA ASP A 89 8.59 11.21 2.48
C ASP A 89 8.40 10.06 3.49
N ASP A 90 7.61 9.03 3.14
CA ASP A 90 7.27 7.91 4.04
C ASP A 90 8.15 6.67 3.84
N GLY A 91 9.23 6.80 3.07
CA GLY A 91 10.20 5.74 2.80
C GLY A 91 11.60 6.04 3.32
N ILE A 92 12.42 4.99 3.35
CA ILE A 92 13.87 5.05 3.61
C ILE A 92 14.54 4.29 2.47
N TYR A 93 15.26 5.00 1.60
CA TYR A 93 16.00 4.39 0.50
C TYR A 93 17.18 3.58 1.04
N ASP A 94 17.34 2.35 0.57
CA ASP A 94 18.46 1.48 0.87
C ASP A 94 19.34 1.34 -0.37
N GLU A 95 20.51 1.98 -0.34
CA GLU A 95 21.48 1.98 -1.43
C GLU A 95 21.99 0.57 -1.78
N LYS A 96 22.01 -0.36 -0.83
CA LYS A 96 22.53 -1.71 -1.07
C LYS A 96 21.55 -2.56 -1.87
N SER A 97 20.26 -2.42 -1.59
CA SER A 97 19.23 -3.18 -2.29
C SER A 97 18.69 -2.45 -3.52
N GLY A 98 18.80 -1.11 -3.58
CA GLY A 98 18.18 -0.28 -4.62
C GLY A 98 16.65 -0.14 -4.45
N PHE A 99 16.13 -0.44 -3.26
CA PHE A 99 14.71 -0.33 -2.94
C PHE A 99 14.48 0.68 -1.81
N THR A 100 13.29 1.27 -1.82
CA THR A 100 12.80 2.13 -0.75
C THR A 100 11.94 1.31 0.21
N ARG A 101 12.37 1.21 1.46
CA ARG A 101 11.65 0.54 2.54
C ARG A 101 10.58 1.47 3.11
N SER A 102 9.39 0.97 3.41
CA SER A 102 8.38 1.73 4.15
C SER A 102 8.81 2.01 5.59
N LYS A 103 8.41 3.18 6.12
CA LYS A 103 8.52 3.48 7.56
C LYS A 103 7.44 2.78 8.39
N GLU A 104 6.24 2.67 7.82
CA GLU A 104 5.11 2.00 8.44
C GLU A 104 4.94 0.56 7.96
N VAL A 105 4.25 -0.24 8.77
CA VAL A 105 3.89 -1.63 8.45
C VAL A 105 2.56 -1.68 7.70
N PHE A 106 2.42 -2.70 6.87
CA PHE A 106 1.24 -2.96 6.06
C PHE A 106 0.68 -4.35 6.37
N GLN A 107 -0.64 -4.48 6.22
CA GLN A 107 -1.27 -5.77 6.02
C GLN A 107 -1.04 -6.20 4.56
N ILE A 108 -0.59 -7.44 4.36
CA ILE A 108 -0.32 -7.99 3.04
C ILE A 108 -0.83 -9.43 2.92
N ALA A 109 -1.14 -9.83 1.68
CA ALA A 109 -1.32 -11.23 1.30
C ALA A 109 -0.26 -11.61 0.27
N VAL A 110 0.53 -12.64 0.54
CA VAL A 110 1.53 -13.16 -0.38
C VAL A 110 1.00 -14.41 -1.06
N CYS A 111 0.85 -14.32 -2.38
CA CYS A 111 0.43 -15.41 -3.25
C CYS A 111 1.64 -16.07 -3.88
N SER A 112 1.77 -17.39 -3.75
CA SER A 112 2.83 -18.17 -4.39
C SER A 112 2.21 -19.33 -5.15
N GLU A 113 2.56 -19.46 -6.43
CA GLU A 113 2.13 -20.60 -7.25
C GLU A 113 2.53 -21.90 -6.54
N GLY A 114 1.56 -22.78 -6.40
CA GLY A 114 1.67 -24.07 -5.75
C GLY A 114 2.13 -25.14 -6.73
N LYS A 115 1.77 -26.40 -6.41
CA LYS A 115 2.12 -27.55 -7.26
C LYS A 115 1.23 -27.65 -8.50
N GLU A 116 -0.05 -27.33 -8.33
CA GLU A 116 -1.00 -27.28 -9.44
C GLU A 116 -0.83 -25.97 -10.20
N ARG A 117 -0.85 -26.05 -11.53
CA ARG A 117 -0.61 -24.89 -12.41
C ARG A 117 -1.64 -23.79 -12.13
N CYS A 118 -1.17 -22.55 -11.96
CA CYS A 118 -2.04 -21.40 -11.69
C CYS A 118 -2.95 -21.58 -10.46
N LYS A 119 -2.57 -22.46 -9.52
CA LYS A 119 -3.14 -22.55 -8.17
C LYS A 119 -2.16 -21.94 -7.19
N TYR A 120 -2.68 -21.22 -6.21
CA TYR A 120 -1.88 -20.35 -5.36
C TYR A 120 -2.06 -20.71 -3.89
N THR A 121 -0.93 -20.78 -3.21
CA THR A 121 -0.87 -20.76 -1.76
C THR A 121 -0.87 -19.33 -1.27
N GLU A 122 -1.59 -19.08 -0.19
CA GLU A 122 -1.73 -17.76 0.43
C GLU A 122 -1.02 -17.70 1.79
N LYS A 123 -0.36 -16.57 2.06
CA LYS A 123 0.14 -16.22 3.39
C LYS A 123 -0.25 -14.79 3.72
N GLN A 124 -1.10 -14.63 4.74
CA GLN A 124 -1.48 -13.32 5.25
C GLN A 124 -0.52 -12.86 6.36
N HIS A 125 -0.20 -11.57 6.35
CA HIS A 125 0.60 -10.93 7.39
C HIS A 125 0.01 -9.56 7.71
N ASN A 126 -0.23 -9.28 8.99
CA ASN A 126 -0.86 -8.02 9.41
C ASN A 126 0.15 -6.88 9.67
N GLN A 127 1.44 -7.20 9.78
CA GLN A 127 2.48 -6.23 10.12
C GLN A 127 3.78 -6.54 9.37
N ARG A 128 3.91 -6.01 8.15
CA ARG A 128 5.14 -6.12 7.34
C ARG A 128 5.58 -4.78 6.79
N LEU A 129 6.87 -4.49 6.91
CA LEU A 129 7.48 -3.44 6.10
C LEU A 129 7.57 -3.94 4.66
N ILE A 130 7.33 -3.06 3.71
CA ILE A 130 7.41 -3.36 2.28
C ILE A 130 8.55 -2.59 1.65
N PHE A 131 9.07 -3.13 0.55
CA PHE A 131 10.20 -2.58 -0.19
C PHE A 131 9.78 -2.41 -1.64
N VAL A 132 9.86 -1.19 -2.16
CA VAL A 132 9.44 -0.84 -3.51
C VAL A 132 10.55 -0.11 -4.25
N SER A 133 10.68 -0.35 -5.56
CA SER A 133 11.46 0.53 -6.42
C SER A 133 10.59 1.70 -6.84
N CYS A 134 11.19 2.88 -6.84
CA CYS A 134 10.51 4.14 -7.13
C CYS A 134 11.04 4.73 -8.44
N ASP A 135 10.16 5.22 -9.29
CA ASP A 135 10.50 6.00 -10.48
C ASP A 135 9.68 7.30 -10.49
N GLY A 136 10.36 8.44 -10.58
CA GLY A 136 9.74 9.77 -10.50
C GLY A 136 8.85 9.99 -9.27
N GLY A 137 9.15 9.33 -8.14
CA GLY A 137 8.34 9.40 -6.93
C GLY A 137 7.11 8.47 -6.90
N PHE A 138 7.04 7.48 -7.79
CA PHE A 138 5.96 6.49 -7.88
C PHE A 138 6.49 5.06 -7.78
N PRO A 139 5.78 4.16 -7.07
CA PRO A 139 6.17 2.76 -6.97
C PRO A 139 5.94 2.03 -8.29
N VAL A 140 6.93 1.24 -8.73
CA VAL A 140 6.87 0.51 -10.01
C VAL A 140 7.19 -0.98 -9.88
N VAL A 141 7.89 -1.39 -8.82
CA VAL A 141 8.26 -2.80 -8.56
C VAL A 141 8.21 -3.06 -7.06
N ILE A 142 7.78 -4.25 -6.64
CA ILE A 142 7.90 -4.73 -5.25
C ILE A 142 9.04 -5.73 -5.11
N ASN A 143 9.80 -5.67 -4.01
CA ASN A 143 10.84 -6.66 -3.72
C ASN A 143 10.30 -7.82 -2.89
N PHE A 144 10.16 -8.99 -3.52
CA PHE A 144 9.64 -10.18 -2.85
C PHE A 144 10.61 -10.86 -1.85
N LYS A 145 11.92 -10.62 -1.95
CA LYS A 145 12.91 -11.31 -1.10
C LYS A 145 12.91 -10.79 0.33
N HIS A 146 12.62 -9.50 0.52
CA HIS A 146 12.71 -8.84 1.83
C HIS A 146 11.39 -8.83 2.62
N LEU A 147 10.27 -9.21 2.00
CA LEU A 147 8.96 -9.28 2.67
C LEU A 147 8.88 -10.35 3.78
N PHE A 148 9.78 -11.34 3.76
CA PHE A 148 9.74 -12.49 4.67
C PHE A 148 10.63 -12.35 5.90
N PHE A 149 11.59 -11.41 5.92
CA PHE A 149 12.67 -11.39 6.90
C PHE A 149 12.61 -10.28 7.94
N VAL A 150 11.76 -9.27 7.75
CA VAL A 150 11.60 -8.22 8.76
C VAL A 150 10.62 -8.72 9.84
N HIS A 151 11.15 -9.42 10.83
CA HIS A 151 10.52 -9.47 12.15
C HIS A 151 10.68 -8.07 12.77
N LEU A 152 9.60 -7.55 13.37
CA LEU A 152 9.52 -6.21 13.93
C LEU A 152 10.50 -5.98 15.10
N ASP A 153 11.19 -7.02 15.54
CA ASP A 153 12.09 -7.00 16.69
C ASP A 153 13.48 -6.45 16.36
N ASN A 154 13.82 -6.26 15.07
CA ASN A 154 15.04 -5.56 14.67
C ASN A 154 14.92 -4.91 13.27
N PRO A 155 14.56 -3.62 13.17
CA PRO A 155 14.42 -2.91 11.89
C PRO A 155 15.74 -2.74 11.12
N ASN A 156 16.89 -3.07 11.73
CA ASN A 156 18.21 -3.08 11.07
C ASN A 156 18.66 -4.48 10.62
N TYR A 157 17.90 -5.54 10.92
CA TYR A 157 18.26 -6.90 10.53
C TYR A 157 17.67 -7.25 9.15
N ILE A 158 18.38 -6.85 8.10
CA ILE A 158 18.17 -7.40 6.76
C ILE A 158 18.90 -8.75 6.70
N SER A 159 18.16 -9.83 6.98
CA SER A 159 18.66 -11.19 6.79
C SER A 159 18.89 -11.45 5.30
N HIS A 160 20.13 -11.29 4.83
CA HIS A 160 20.56 -11.79 3.53
C HIS A 160 20.74 -13.32 3.59
N LYS A 161 19.68 -14.07 3.91
CA LYS A 161 19.75 -15.53 3.79
C LYS A 161 19.56 -15.89 2.32
N SER A 162 20.67 -15.94 1.61
CA SER A 162 20.79 -16.62 0.32
C SER A 162 20.39 -18.08 0.53
N LEU A 163 19.19 -18.44 0.07
CA LEU A 163 18.82 -19.86 -0.04
C LEU A 163 19.58 -20.41 -1.25
N LYS A 164 20.61 -21.21 -0.97
CA LYS A 164 21.08 -22.25 -1.87
C LYS A 164 19.92 -23.21 -2.20
#